data_AF-A0A9W6ZUZ6-F1
#
_entry.id   AF-A0A9W6ZUZ6-F1
#
_cell.length_a   1.000
_cell.length_b   1.000
_cell.length_c   1.000
_cell.angle_alpha   90.00
_cell.angle_beta   90.00
_cell.angle_gamma   90.00
#
_symmetry.space_group_name_H-M   'P 1'
#
loop_
_entity.id
_entity.type
_entity.pdbx_description
1 polymer ?
#
loop_
_entity_poly.entity_id
_entity_poly.type
_entity_poly.pdbx_seq_one_letter_code
_entity_poly.pdbx_strand_id
1 'polypeptide(L)'
;MLRITDPAASLAFYRDKMGMTLMNKLQFPEYDFDLYFLSSHPEPYSHEVGSDDANKYLWSYPHPTLELTHNYNSPPSHSGNGDGDGFGHIAFHVDDVYATTEELLSNDVDFKKKPDEGNMKGLAFAYDPDKYWVEIVKRSPGHSLKLPKNLSQTMLRIKDPEKSIPFYESLGLTVLLSKHFPQWNFSLYFLGCLDPSEHFPSDGTDEEKSNFVNSRHDPVLELTHNHGTEGDASFEYKNGNEAGGQGFGHVGFLVDDVDLAVDDLKRKGYIMKKEPGEGTMKGLAFAFDPDGYAVEIIKRGGYDDKGTPYYFEK
;
A
#
# COMPACT_ATOMS: atom_id res chain seq x y z
N MET A 1 -2.10 -2.52 4.28
CA MET A 1 -2.88 -3.69 4.72
C MET A 1 -4.25 -3.71 4.06
N LEU A 2 -4.66 -4.86 3.51
CA LEU A 2 -6.01 -5.13 3.01
C LEU A 2 -6.65 -6.25 3.83
N ARG A 3 -7.91 -6.10 4.21
CA ARG A 3 -8.68 -7.22 4.77
C ARG A 3 -9.12 -8.13 3.63
N ILE A 4 -9.11 -9.43 3.88
CA ILE A 4 -9.49 -10.45 2.91
C ILE A 4 -10.46 -11.45 3.51
N THR A 5 -11.32 -12.03 2.67
CA THR A 5 -12.33 -13.00 3.09
C THR A 5 -11.83 -14.44 3.02
N ASP A 6 -11.04 -14.80 2.00
CA ASP A 6 -10.51 -16.15 1.82
C ASP A 6 -8.99 -16.11 1.56
N PRO A 7 -8.16 -16.45 2.56
CA PRO A 7 -6.71 -16.50 2.40
C PRO A 7 -6.23 -17.37 1.26
N ALA A 8 -6.88 -18.50 0.99
CA ALA A 8 -6.44 -19.40 -0.08
C ALA A 8 -6.67 -18.74 -1.45
N ALA A 9 -7.82 -18.10 -1.65
CA ALA A 9 -8.12 -17.38 -2.88
C ALA A 9 -7.20 -16.17 -3.07
N SER A 10 -6.99 -15.37 -2.02
CA SER A 10 -6.12 -14.18 -2.09
C SER A 10 -4.66 -14.56 -2.31
N LEU A 11 -4.15 -15.62 -1.68
CA LEU A 11 -2.81 -16.13 -1.96
C LEU A 11 -2.71 -16.67 -3.39
N ALA A 12 -3.71 -17.41 -3.89
CA ALA A 12 -3.70 -17.87 -5.28
C ALA A 12 -3.66 -16.69 -6.26
N PHE A 13 -4.36 -15.60 -5.97
CA PHE A 13 -4.29 -14.39 -6.79
C PHE A 13 -2.92 -13.69 -6.69
N TYR A 14 -2.51 -13.26 -5.49
CA TYR A 14 -1.32 -12.42 -5.34
C TYR A 14 -0.01 -13.20 -5.53
N ARG A 15 0.08 -14.43 -5.04
CA ARG A 15 1.29 -15.26 -5.19
C ARG A 15 1.38 -15.87 -6.57
N ASP A 16 0.34 -16.57 -7.00
CA ASP A 16 0.44 -17.44 -8.19
C ASP A 16 0.18 -16.67 -9.49
N LYS A 17 -0.78 -15.73 -9.52
CA LYS A 17 -1.13 -14.96 -10.72
C LYS A 17 -0.37 -13.65 -10.85
N MET A 18 -0.16 -12.96 -9.73
CA MET A 18 0.55 -11.68 -9.68
C MET A 18 2.06 -11.82 -9.39
N GLY A 19 2.53 -13.01 -9.04
CA GLY A 19 3.96 -13.30 -8.88
C GLY A 19 4.60 -12.77 -7.60
N MET A 20 3.80 -12.42 -6.58
CA MET A 20 4.34 -12.02 -5.28
C MET A 20 4.87 -13.23 -4.50
N THR A 21 5.80 -12.98 -3.59
CA THR A 21 6.33 -13.97 -2.65
C THR A 21 5.62 -13.82 -1.31
N LEU A 22 5.10 -14.92 -0.74
CA LEU A 22 4.65 -14.96 0.64
C LEU A 22 5.87 -14.95 1.57
N MET A 23 6.13 -13.81 2.18
CA MET A 23 7.27 -13.58 3.08
C MET A 23 7.03 -14.27 4.42
N ASN A 24 5.86 -14.03 5.01
CA ASN A 24 5.55 -14.61 6.30
C ASN A 24 4.04 -14.77 6.50
N LYS A 25 3.68 -15.70 7.39
CA LYS A 25 2.33 -15.87 7.91
C LYS A 25 2.40 -15.80 9.42
N LEU A 26 1.60 -14.92 10.02
CA LEU A 26 1.45 -14.82 11.46
C LEU A 26 0.01 -15.18 11.85
N GLN A 27 -0.16 -15.87 12.96
CA GLN A 27 -1.46 -16.41 13.38
C GLN A 27 -1.78 -16.02 14.81
N PHE A 28 -2.98 -15.49 15.02
CA PHE A 28 -3.43 -14.93 16.29
C PHE A 28 -4.82 -15.47 16.63
N PRO A 29 -4.94 -16.79 16.86
CA PRO A 29 -6.23 -17.41 17.13
C PRO A 29 -6.91 -16.87 18.38
N GLU A 30 -6.16 -16.39 19.37
CA GLU A 30 -6.67 -15.75 20.57
C GLU A 30 -7.26 -14.34 20.31
N TYR A 31 -6.97 -13.76 19.15
CA TYR A 31 -7.52 -12.48 18.68
C TYR A 31 -8.39 -12.63 17.42
N ASP A 32 -8.68 -13.87 17.00
CA ASP A 32 -9.53 -14.22 15.84
C ASP A 32 -9.02 -13.69 14.47
N PHE A 33 -7.71 -13.58 14.25
CA PHE A 33 -7.17 -13.21 12.94
C PHE A 33 -5.82 -13.85 12.57
N ASP A 34 -5.54 -13.88 11.27
CA ASP A 34 -4.25 -14.23 10.66
C ASP A 34 -3.74 -13.07 9.80
N LEU A 35 -2.42 -12.90 9.73
CA LEU A 35 -1.73 -11.97 8.83
C LEU A 35 -0.89 -12.72 7.80
N TYR A 36 -0.86 -12.21 6.57
CA TYR A 36 -0.07 -12.72 5.46
C TYR A 36 0.70 -11.56 4.83
N PHE A 37 2.02 -11.62 4.82
CA PHE A 37 2.86 -10.56 4.26
C PHE A 37 3.44 -11.02 2.93
N LEU A 38 3.17 -10.28 1.86
CA LEU A 38 3.66 -10.58 0.53
C LEU A 38 4.53 -9.45 -0.01
N SER A 39 5.56 -9.77 -0.80
CA SER A 39 6.36 -8.76 -1.50
C SER A 39 6.62 -9.14 -2.95
N SER A 40 6.88 -8.12 -3.78
CA SER A 40 7.53 -8.31 -5.08
C SER A 40 9.02 -8.56 -4.84
N HIS A 41 9.36 -9.73 -4.30
CA HIS A 41 10.71 -10.00 -3.81
C HIS A 41 11.71 -10.15 -4.97
N PRO A 42 12.81 -9.40 -5.03
CA PRO A 42 13.66 -9.29 -6.22
C PRO A 42 14.51 -10.53 -6.52
N GLU A 43 14.75 -11.36 -5.50
CA GLU A 43 15.57 -12.58 -5.59
C GLU A 43 14.80 -13.79 -5.07
N PRO A 44 15.26 -15.03 -5.27
CA PRO A 44 14.62 -16.20 -4.65
C PRO A 44 14.57 -16.07 -3.12
N TYR A 45 13.37 -16.17 -2.55
CA TYR A 45 13.16 -16.14 -1.10
C TYR A 45 13.40 -17.52 -0.49
N SER A 46 14.17 -17.59 0.60
CA SER A 46 14.65 -18.85 1.18
C SER A 46 14.22 -19.11 2.62
N HIS A 47 13.56 -18.16 3.27
CA HIS A 47 13.11 -18.38 4.65
C HIS A 47 11.84 -19.23 4.69
N GLU A 48 11.72 -20.08 5.70
CA GLU A 48 10.53 -20.88 5.93
C GLU A 48 9.39 -19.99 6.47
N VAL A 49 8.26 -19.93 5.78
CA VAL A 49 7.08 -19.14 6.18
C VAL A 49 6.61 -19.57 7.57
N GLY A 50 6.40 -18.61 8.47
CA GLY A 50 5.99 -18.85 9.86
C GLY A 50 7.16 -19.13 10.82
N SER A 51 8.40 -19.19 10.34
CA SER A 51 9.58 -19.33 11.19
C SER A 51 9.99 -17.99 11.84
N ASP A 52 10.73 -18.08 12.96
CA ASP A 52 11.32 -16.91 13.62
C ASP A 52 12.25 -16.12 12.68
N ASP A 53 12.95 -16.82 11.77
CA ASP A 53 13.85 -16.19 10.79
C ASP A 53 13.07 -15.43 9.72
N ALA A 54 11.95 -15.98 9.22
CA ALA A 54 11.06 -15.24 8.32
C ALA A 54 10.47 -14.00 9.01
N ASN A 55 10.14 -14.10 10.30
CA ASN A 55 9.64 -12.96 11.07
C ASN A 55 10.71 -11.87 11.25
N LYS A 56 11.94 -12.23 11.65
CA LYS A 56 13.06 -11.27 11.73
C LYS A 56 13.33 -10.61 10.38
N TYR A 57 13.30 -11.40 9.31
CA TYR A 57 13.52 -10.90 7.96
C TYR A 57 12.45 -9.90 7.56
N LEU A 58 11.16 -10.23 7.74
CA LEU A 58 10.03 -9.36 7.39
C LEU A 58 10.20 -7.94 7.93
N TRP A 59 10.50 -7.81 9.22
CA TRP A 59 10.58 -6.50 9.87
C TRP A 59 11.87 -5.73 9.59
N SER A 60 12.86 -6.36 8.98
CA SER A 60 14.10 -5.72 8.52
C SER A 60 14.19 -5.60 7.00
N TYR A 61 13.19 -6.12 6.29
CA TYR A 61 13.14 -6.10 4.84
C TYR A 61 13.06 -4.66 4.31
N PRO A 62 13.92 -4.27 3.35
CA PRO A 62 14.04 -2.86 2.95
C PRO A 62 12.93 -2.41 1.99
N HIS A 63 12.10 -3.32 1.46
CA HIS A 63 11.07 -2.99 0.48
C HIS A 63 9.65 -3.15 1.08
N PRO A 64 8.65 -2.43 0.55
CA PRO A 64 7.27 -2.58 1.01
C PRO A 64 6.68 -3.99 0.83
N THR A 65 5.75 -4.32 1.73
CA THR A 65 4.96 -5.56 1.69
C THR A 65 3.47 -5.25 1.60
N LEU A 66 2.74 -6.06 0.84
CA LEU A 66 1.29 -6.15 0.97
C LEU A 66 0.96 -7.05 2.16
N GLU A 67 0.42 -6.45 3.22
CA GLU A 67 -0.18 -7.19 4.32
C GLU A 67 -1.64 -7.50 4.01
N LEU A 68 -2.02 -8.78 4.11
CA LEU A 68 -3.40 -9.25 4.08
C LEU A 68 -3.82 -9.70 5.48
N THR A 69 -4.98 -9.24 5.93
CA THR A 69 -5.55 -9.60 7.23
C THR A 69 -6.82 -10.41 7.03
N HIS A 70 -6.85 -11.63 7.56
CA HIS A 70 -8.05 -12.46 7.57
C HIS A 70 -8.60 -12.60 8.97
N ASN A 71 -9.81 -12.08 9.20
CA ASN A 71 -10.52 -12.17 10.48
C ASN A 71 -11.52 -13.33 10.41
N TYR A 72 -11.46 -14.30 11.34
CA TYR A 72 -12.08 -15.62 11.17
C TYR A 72 -13.61 -15.60 11.04
N ASN A 73 -14.28 -14.58 11.58
CA ASN A 73 -15.74 -14.48 11.62
C ASN A 73 -16.25 -13.12 11.12
N SER A 74 -15.55 -12.50 10.18
CA SER A 74 -15.94 -11.20 9.62
C SER A 74 -16.83 -11.31 8.38
N PRO A 75 -17.67 -10.29 8.11
CA PRO A 75 -18.34 -10.18 6.82
C PRO A 75 -17.30 -10.00 5.69
N PRO A 76 -17.71 -10.21 4.43
CA PRO A 76 -16.83 -9.96 3.27
C PRO A 76 -16.25 -8.55 3.27
N SER A 77 -15.01 -8.43 2.81
CA SER A 77 -14.29 -7.16 2.81
C SER A 77 -14.86 -6.17 1.78
N HIS A 78 -14.83 -4.88 2.13
CA HIS A 78 -15.20 -3.79 1.23
C HIS A 78 -14.04 -3.44 0.29
N SER A 79 -14.31 -3.36 -1.01
CA SER A 79 -13.29 -3.06 -2.03
C SER A 79 -12.74 -1.62 -2.00
N GLY A 80 -13.38 -0.73 -1.24
CA GLY A 80 -13.03 0.69 -1.17
C GLY A 80 -13.42 1.52 -2.39
N ASN A 81 -14.17 0.99 -3.35
CA ASN A 81 -14.60 1.74 -4.55
C ASN A 81 -16.10 2.06 -4.58
N GLY A 82 -16.74 2.16 -3.41
CA GLY A 82 -18.11 2.65 -3.26
C GLY A 82 -18.19 4.18 -3.23
N ASP A 83 -19.41 4.70 -3.19
CA ASP A 83 -19.64 6.15 -3.09
C ASP A 83 -19.05 6.72 -1.79
N GLY A 84 -18.19 7.72 -1.94
CA GLY A 84 -17.48 8.40 -0.86
C GLY A 84 -16.31 7.60 -0.27
N ASP A 85 -15.95 6.46 -0.84
CA ASP A 85 -14.80 5.70 -0.34
C ASP A 85 -13.47 6.32 -0.76
N GLY A 86 -12.52 6.25 0.17
CA GLY A 86 -11.20 6.82 0.04
C GLY A 86 -10.19 5.95 -0.70
N PHE A 87 -10.10 4.66 -0.35
CA PHE A 87 -9.16 3.74 -1.00
C PHE A 87 -9.45 3.62 -2.51
N GLY A 88 -8.43 3.71 -3.35
CA GLY A 88 -8.60 3.58 -4.80
C GLY A 88 -8.33 2.15 -5.25
N HIS A 89 -7.06 1.78 -5.24
CA HIS A 89 -6.59 0.53 -5.79
C HIS A 89 -5.16 0.26 -5.31
N ILE A 90 -4.67 -0.94 -5.59
CA ILE A 90 -3.23 -1.19 -5.71
C ILE A 90 -2.89 -1.39 -7.18
N ALA A 91 -1.65 -1.12 -7.57
CA ALA A 91 -1.21 -1.26 -8.95
C ALA A 91 -0.05 -2.23 -9.08
N PHE A 92 0.05 -2.86 -10.25
CA PHE A 92 1.18 -3.67 -10.66
C PHE A 92 1.75 -3.16 -11.98
N HIS A 93 3.06 -2.93 -11.96
CA HIS A 93 3.85 -2.64 -13.14
C HIS A 93 4.17 -3.92 -13.92
N VAL A 94 3.94 -3.87 -15.23
CA VAL A 94 4.17 -4.97 -16.17
C VAL A 94 4.82 -4.48 -17.46
N ASP A 95 5.48 -5.36 -18.20
CA ASP A 95 6.11 -4.99 -19.47
C ASP A 95 5.09 -4.81 -20.60
N ASP A 96 4.04 -5.64 -20.58
CA ASP A 96 2.95 -5.64 -21.54
C ASP A 96 1.59 -5.85 -20.84
N VAL A 97 0.79 -4.79 -20.82
CA VAL A 97 -0.55 -4.77 -20.20
C VAL A 97 -1.52 -5.70 -20.93
N TYR A 98 -1.44 -5.78 -22.26
CA TYR A 98 -2.36 -6.61 -23.05
C TYR A 98 -2.06 -8.09 -22.84
N ALA A 99 -0.79 -8.48 -22.98
CA ALA A 99 -0.37 -9.86 -22.74
C ALA A 99 -0.66 -10.30 -21.29
N THR A 100 -0.40 -9.42 -20.31
CA THR A 100 -0.74 -9.71 -18.90
C THR A 100 -2.24 -9.84 -18.70
N THR A 101 -3.05 -9.00 -19.35
CA THR A 101 -4.51 -9.09 -19.27
C THR A 101 -5.01 -10.41 -19.84
N GLU A 102 -4.49 -10.85 -20.98
CA GLU A 102 -4.82 -12.14 -21.59
C GLU A 102 -4.42 -13.31 -20.69
N GLU A 103 -3.22 -13.27 -20.10
CA GLU A 103 -2.75 -14.26 -19.12
C GLU A 103 -3.73 -14.35 -17.94
N LEU A 104 -4.09 -13.22 -17.33
CA LEU A 104 -5.00 -13.18 -16.19
C LEU A 104 -6.41 -13.67 -16.54
N LEU A 105 -6.94 -13.30 -17.71
CA LEU A 105 -8.23 -13.81 -18.21
C LEU A 105 -8.20 -15.33 -18.40
N SER A 106 -7.10 -15.88 -18.93
CA SER A 106 -6.94 -17.34 -19.09
C SER A 106 -6.83 -18.09 -17.77
N ASN A 107 -6.56 -17.37 -16.68
CA ASN A 107 -6.53 -17.87 -15.30
C ASN A 107 -7.77 -17.42 -14.50
N ASP A 108 -8.90 -17.21 -15.17
CA ASP A 108 -10.21 -16.90 -14.56
C ASP A 108 -10.20 -15.66 -13.63
N VAL A 109 -9.43 -14.62 -14.00
CA VAL A 109 -9.47 -13.33 -13.30
C VAL A 109 -10.52 -12.42 -13.95
N ASP A 110 -11.43 -11.91 -13.15
CA ASP A 110 -12.42 -10.91 -13.58
C ASP A 110 -11.76 -9.52 -13.73
N PHE A 111 -12.31 -8.70 -14.63
CA PHE A 111 -11.85 -7.33 -14.84
C PHE A 111 -12.96 -6.32 -14.64
N LYS A 112 -12.65 -5.21 -13.96
CA LYS A 112 -13.45 -3.99 -13.95
C LYS A 112 -13.41 -3.28 -15.31
N LYS A 113 -12.24 -3.35 -15.96
CA LYS A 113 -11.92 -2.71 -17.24
C LYS A 113 -10.71 -3.38 -17.89
N LYS A 114 -10.78 -3.70 -19.17
CA LYS A 114 -9.68 -4.20 -20.01
C LYS A 114 -8.91 -3.06 -20.71
N PRO A 115 -7.69 -3.27 -21.21
CA PRO A 115 -6.85 -2.19 -21.74
C PRO A 115 -7.37 -1.55 -23.02
N ASP A 116 -8.28 -2.23 -23.73
CA ASP A 116 -8.99 -1.77 -24.92
C ASP A 116 -10.39 -1.20 -24.62
N GLU A 117 -10.78 -1.04 -23.34
CA GLU A 117 -12.09 -0.54 -22.92
C GLU A 117 -12.03 0.91 -22.38
N GLY A 118 -13.15 1.64 -22.44
CA GLY A 118 -13.27 3.01 -21.94
C GLY A 118 -12.47 4.06 -22.74
N ASN A 119 -12.38 5.29 -22.22
CA ASN A 119 -11.68 6.39 -22.89
C ASN A 119 -10.16 6.34 -22.72
N MET A 120 -9.69 5.79 -21.60
CA MET A 120 -8.26 5.66 -21.31
C MET A 120 -7.78 4.27 -21.70
N LYS A 121 -7.09 4.16 -22.84
CA LYS A 121 -6.53 2.88 -23.32
C LYS A 121 -5.14 2.63 -22.75
N GLY A 122 -4.70 1.37 -22.75
CA GLY A 122 -3.32 0.99 -22.39
C GLY A 122 -3.08 0.69 -20.91
N LEU A 123 -4.13 0.68 -20.09
CA LEU A 123 -4.12 0.17 -18.70
C LEU A 123 -5.39 -0.64 -18.44
N ALA A 124 -5.30 -1.61 -17.53
CA ALA A 124 -6.41 -2.46 -17.13
C ALA A 124 -6.66 -2.40 -15.62
N PHE A 125 -7.86 -2.77 -15.19
CA PHE A 125 -8.21 -2.98 -13.78
C PHE A 125 -8.78 -4.39 -13.61
N ALA A 126 -7.99 -5.27 -13.02
CA ALA A 126 -8.43 -6.58 -12.58
C ALA A 126 -9.16 -6.47 -11.23
N TYR A 127 -9.98 -7.48 -10.92
CA TYR A 127 -10.50 -7.70 -9.58
C TYR A 127 -9.68 -8.77 -8.88
N ASP A 128 -9.29 -8.49 -7.64
CA ASP A 128 -8.87 -9.56 -6.73
C ASP A 128 -10.11 -10.34 -6.20
N PRO A 129 -9.92 -11.40 -5.39
CA PRO A 129 -11.02 -12.20 -4.85
C PRO A 129 -12.04 -11.42 -4.02
N ASP A 130 -11.60 -10.36 -3.33
CA ASP A 130 -12.43 -9.46 -2.52
C ASP A 130 -12.92 -8.24 -3.32
N LYS A 131 -12.73 -8.25 -4.65
CA LYS A 131 -13.10 -7.20 -5.60
C LYS A 131 -12.36 -5.87 -5.39
N TYR A 132 -11.23 -5.87 -4.68
CA TYR A 132 -10.29 -4.75 -4.76
C TYR A 132 -9.86 -4.56 -6.22
N TRP A 133 -9.73 -3.30 -6.62
CA TRP A 133 -9.24 -2.98 -7.94
C TRP A 133 -7.72 -3.12 -7.93
N VAL A 134 -7.22 -3.86 -8.93
CA VAL A 134 -5.80 -4.07 -9.16
C VAL A 134 -5.47 -3.49 -10.53
N GLU A 135 -4.85 -2.31 -10.53
CA GLU A 135 -4.43 -1.67 -11.77
C GLU A 135 -3.24 -2.42 -12.39
N ILE A 136 -3.32 -2.68 -13.70
CA ILE A 136 -2.21 -3.22 -14.49
C ILE A 136 -1.73 -2.10 -15.40
N VAL A 137 -0.53 -1.62 -15.11
CA VAL A 137 0.06 -0.44 -15.74
C VAL A 137 1.43 -0.78 -16.31
N LYS A 138 1.75 -0.17 -17.45
CA LYS A 138 2.98 -0.45 -18.18
C LYS A 138 4.19 0.18 -17.49
N ARG A 139 5.29 -0.57 -17.39
CA ARG A 139 6.60 -0.05 -17.03
C ARG A 139 7.15 0.89 -18.08
N SER A 140 7.99 1.82 -17.65
CA SER A 140 8.78 2.59 -18.59
C SER A 140 9.85 1.72 -19.26
N PRO A 141 10.08 1.88 -20.58
CA PRO A 141 11.11 1.11 -21.29
C PRO A 141 12.50 1.27 -20.66
N GLY A 142 13.32 0.22 -20.73
CA GLY A 142 14.71 0.27 -20.27
C GLY A 142 14.91 0.07 -18.76
N HIS A 143 13.88 -0.35 -18.01
CA HIS A 143 14.05 -0.79 -16.62
C HIS A 143 14.96 -2.02 -16.51
N SER A 144 15.56 -2.21 -15.34
CA SER A 144 16.46 -3.34 -15.03
C SER A 144 15.78 -4.48 -14.24
N LEU A 145 14.51 -4.30 -13.89
CA LEU A 145 13.75 -5.24 -13.07
C LEU A 145 13.53 -6.57 -13.79
N LYS A 146 13.83 -7.67 -13.10
CA LYS A 146 13.69 -9.05 -13.61
C LYS A 146 12.33 -9.67 -13.30
N LEU A 147 11.54 -9.00 -12.47
CA LEU A 147 10.21 -9.45 -12.08
C LEU A 147 9.22 -9.22 -13.24
N PRO A 148 8.42 -10.22 -13.64
CA PRO A 148 7.43 -10.01 -14.70
C PRO A 148 6.34 -9.01 -14.30
N LYS A 149 6.02 -8.95 -13.00
CA LYS A 149 5.04 -8.05 -12.39
C LYS A 149 5.61 -7.58 -11.04
N ASN A 150 5.44 -6.32 -10.66
CA ASN A 150 5.72 -5.86 -9.29
C ASN A 150 4.65 -4.89 -8.79
N LEU A 151 4.31 -5.00 -7.51
CA LEU A 151 3.48 -4.03 -6.80
C LEU A 151 4.13 -2.66 -6.95
N SER A 152 3.40 -1.72 -7.53
CA SER A 152 3.93 -0.41 -7.91
C SER A 152 3.24 0.75 -7.24
N GLN A 153 1.98 0.61 -6.82
CA GLN A 153 1.25 1.72 -6.23
C GLN A 153 0.26 1.23 -5.17
N THR A 154 0.01 2.06 -4.18
CA THR A 154 -1.23 2.06 -3.39
C THR A 154 -1.87 3.43 -3.55
N MET A 155 -3.13 3.47 -3.99
CA MET A 155 -3.83 4.72 -4.26
C MET A 155 -4.83 5.05 -3.16
N LEU A 156 -4.74 6.26 -2.61
CA LEU A 156 -5.71 6.84 -1.69
C LEU A 156 -6.25 8.15 -2.25
N ARG A 157 -7.57 8.35 -2.15
CA ARG A 157 -8.17 9.66 -2.39
C ARG A 157 -7.97 10.55 -1.17
N ILE A 158 -7.59 11.80 -1.40
CA ILE A 158 -7.36 12.79 -0.35
C ILE A 158 -8.17 14.04 -0.62
N LYS A 159 -8.56 14.72 0.45
CA LYS A 159 -9.35 15.95 0.38
C LYS A 159 -8.51 17.15 -0.01
N ASP A 160 -7.30 17.23 0.54
CA ASP A 160 -6.46 18.43 0.48
C ASP A 160 -4.98 18.03 0.41
N PRO A 161 -4.31 18.20 -0.75
CA PRO A 161 -2.90 17.85 -0.90
C PRO A 161 -1.97 18.74 -0.06
N GLU A 162 -2.36 19.98 0.28
CA GLU A 162 -1.54 20.86 1.12
C GLU A 162 -1.46 20.38 2.57
N LYS A 163 -2.39 19.51 3.00
CA LYS A 163 -2.37 18.87 4.32
C LYS A 163 -1.76 17.48 4.27
N SER A 164 -2.17 16.69 3.27
CA SER A 164 -1.80 15.27 3.17
C SER A 164 -0.34 15.06 2.83
N ILE A 165 0.21 15.83 1.88
CA ILE A 165 1.62 15.65 1.46
C ILE A 165 2.59 15.89 2.63
N PRO A 166 2.50 17.01 3.39
CA PRO A 166 3.40 17.22 4.53
C PRO A 166 3.34 16.15 5.62
N PHE A 167 2.18 15.48 5.78
CA PHE A 167 2.05 14.36 6.71
C PHE A 167 2.95 13.19 6.29
N TYR A 168 2.85 12.78 5.01
CA TYR A 168 3.65 11.68 4.49
C TYR A 168 5.13 12.03 4.32
N GLU A 169 5.47 13.30 4.04
CA GLU A 169 6.86 13.79 4.08
C GLU A 169 7.46 13.71 5.48
N SER A 170 6.65 13.90 6.53
CA SER A 170 7.09 13.73 7.93
C SER A 170 7.47 12.28 8.25
N LEU A 171 6.98 11.32 7.46
CA LEU A 171 7.31 9.90 7.55
C LEU A 171 8.39 9.47 6.52
N GLY A 172 9.04 10.44 5.87
CA GLY A 172 10.19 10.20 4.99
C GLY A 172 9.84 9.92 3.53
N LEU A 173 8.59 10.13 3.10
CA LEU A 173 8.26 10.08 1.67
C LEU A 173 8.65 11.37 0.96
N THR A 174 8.99 11.27 -0.32
CA THR A 174 9.25 12.40 -1.21
C THR A 174 8.23 12.40 -2.35
N VAL A 175 7.69 13.57 -2.73
CA VAL A 175 6.87 13.69 -3.95
C VAL A 175 7.76 13.46 -5.17
N LEU A 176 7.56 12.34 -5.87
CA LEU A 176 8.34 11.94 -7.03
C LEU A 176 7.74 12.48 -8.34
N LEU A 177 6.42 12.61 -8.39
CA LEU A 177 5.68 13.02 -9.57
C LEU A 177 4.35 13.64 -9.17
N SER A 178 3.99 14.74 -9.83
CA SER A 178 2.66 15.34 -9.74
C SER A 178 2.07 15.42 -11.13
N LYS A 179 0.79 15.09 -11.28
CA LYS A 179 0.05 15.20 -12.55
C LYS A 179 -1.24 15.96 -12.32
N HIS A 180 -1.46 17.03 -13.09
CA HIS A 180 -2.65 17.86 -12.97
C HIS A 180 -3.54 17.71 -14.19
N PHE A 181 -4.81 17.41 -13.95
CA PHE A 181 -5.82 17.22 -14.99
C PHE A 181 -7.00 18.18 -14.77
N PRO A 182 -6.81 19.50 -14.91
CA PRO A 182 -7.86 20.49 -14.64
C PRO A 182 -9.09 20.29 -15.54
N GLN A 183 -8.93 19.75 -16.75
CA GLN A 183 -10.04 19.41 -17.64
C GLN A 183 -10.97 18.30 -17.08
N TRP A 184 -10.50 17.53 -16.11
CA TRP A 184 -11.24 16.46 -15.44
C TRP A 184 -11.37 16.71 -13.93
N ASN A 185 -10.98 17.89 -13.44
CA ASN A 185 -11.06 18.31 -12.03
C ASN A 185 -10.37 17.34 -11.05
N PHE A 186 -9.17 16.84 -11.39
CA PHE A 186 -8.38 16.07 -10.43
C PHE A 186 -6.87 16.26 -10.59
N SER A 187 -6.12 15.83 -9.59
CA SER A 187 -4.66 15.77 -9.60
C SER A 187 -4.16 14.52 -8.88
N LEU A 188 -3.00 14.02 -9.30
CA LEU A 188 -2.35 12.85 -8.76
C LEU A 188 -0.98 13.25 -8.21
N TYR A 189 -0.61 12.71 -7.05
CA TYR A 189 0.69 12.92 -6.43
C TYR A 189 1.27 11.56 -6.05
N PHE A 190 2.45 11.22 -6.57
CA PHE A 190 3.11 9.94 -6.33
C PHE A 190 4.25 10.16 -5.36
N LEU A 191 4.13 9.59 -4.17
CA LEU A 191 5.09 9.74 -3.07
C LEU A 191 5.84 8.42 -2.85
N GLY A 192 7.16 8.47 -2.69
CA GLY A 192 7.97 7.27 -2.46
C GLY A 192 9.13 7.53 -1.51
N CYS A 193 9.60 6.48 -0.84
CA CYS A 193 10.86 6.52 -0.10
C CYS A 193 12.00 6.35 -1.10
N LEU A 194 12.97 7.27 -1.09
CA LEU A 194 14.14 7.20 -1.96
C LEU A 194 15.25 6.41 -1.27
N ASP A 195 15.70 5.33 -1.91
CA ASP A 195 16.94 4.69 -1.48
C ASP A 195 18.12 5.64 -1.79
N PRO A 196 19.12 5.80 -0.90
CA PRO A 196 20.26 6.69 -1.15
C PRO A 196 21.04 6.40 -2.44
N SER A 197 20.93 5.20 -3.01
CA SER A 197 21.52 4.82 -4.29
C SER A 197 20.67 5.21 -5.51
N GLU A 198 19.39 5.54 -5.32
CA GLU A 198 18.51 5.98 -6.40
C GLU A 198 18.85 7.41 -6.85
N HIS A 199 18.91 7.60 -8.17
CA HIS A 199 19.13 8.91 -8.78
C HIS A 199 17.79 9.47 -9.26
N PHE A 200 17.04 10.07 -8.35
CA PHE A 200 15.77 10.72 -8.67
C PHE A 200 16.00 12.03 -9.47
N PRO A 201 15.42 12.19 -10.68
CA PRO A 201 15.55 13.42 -11.46
C PRO A 201 14.64 14.53 -10.90
N SER A 202 14.99 15.09 -9.74
CA SER A 202 14.17 16.11 -9.05
C SER A 202 13.90 17.36 -9.89
N ASP A 203 14.89 17.79 -10.69
CA ASP A 203 14.80 18.93 -11.61
C ASP A 203 14.45 18.51 -13.05
N GLY A 204 14.15 17.22 -13.25
CA GLY A 204 13.79 16.66 -14.54
C GLY A 204 12.37 17.03 -14.98
N THR A 205 12.10 16.77 -16.26
CA THR A 205 10.78 16.87 -16.88
C THR A 205 9.79 15.88 -16.28
N ASP A 206 8.50 16.13 -16.46
CA ASP A 206 7.42 15.20 -16.05
C ASP A 206 7.59 13.81 -16.69
N GLU A 207 8.16 13.75 -17.89
CA GLU A 207 8.47 12.49 -18.57
C GLU A 207 9.60 11.74 -17.87
N GLU A 208 10.70 12.41 -17.50
CA GLU A 208 11.80 11.80 -16.74
C GLU A 208 11.34 11.32 -15.37
N LYS A 209 10.53 12.10 -14.66
CA LYS A 209 9.92 11.71 -13.37
C LYS A 209 8.94 10.56 -13.51
N SER A 210 8.10 10.59 -14.55
CA SER A 210 7.20 9.47 -14.87
C SER A 210 7.99 8.21 -15.19
N ASN A 211 9.09 8.32 -15.94
CA ASN A 211 9.95 7.20 -16.25
C ASN A 211 10.64 6.62 -15.02
N PHE A 212 11.07 7.49 -14.10
CA PHE A 212 11.58 7.07 -12.81
C PHE A 212 10.51 6.29 -12.03
N VAL A 213 9.34 6.88 -11.77
CA VAL A 213 8.24 6.21 -11.03
C VAL A 213 7.85 4.87 -11.68
N ASN A 214 7.72 4.83 -13.00
CA ASN A 214 7.27 3.65 -13.73
C ASN A 214 8.35 2.57 -13.96
N SER A 215 9.58 2.81 -13.52
CA SER A 215 10.68 1.81 -13.59
C SER A 215 11.18 1.36 -12.22
N ARG A 216 10.64 1.93 -11.14
CA ARG A 216 10.99 1.60 -9.75
C ARG A 216 10.54 0.19 -9.35
N HIS A 217 11.36 -0.41 -8.49
CA HIS A 217 11.01 -1.64 -7.78
C HIS A 217 9.97 -1.37 -6.70
N ASP A 218 10.22 -0.35 -5.88
CA ASP A 218 9.41 -0.06 -4.71
C ASP A 218 8.17 0.73 -5.08
N PRO A 219 7.01 0.35 -4.52
CA PRO A 219 5.77 1.04 -4.80
C PRO A 219 5.77 2.46 -4.27
N VAL A 220 4.95 3.30 -4.90
CA VAL A 220 4.64 4.65 -4.46
C VAL A 220 3.26 4.70 -3.81
N LEU A 221 3.08 5.62 -2.87
CA LEU A 221 1.76 6.06 -2.43
C LEU A 221 1.23 7.07 -3.45
N GLU A 222 0.19 6.71 -4.19
CA GLU A 222 -0.53 7.61 -5.07
C GLU A 222 -1.64 8.31 -4.29
N LEU A 223 -1.61 9.63 -4.22
CA LEU A 223 -2.66 10.45 -3.65
C LEU A 223 -3.47 11.08 -4.78
N THR A 224 -4.77 10.78 -4.82
CA THR A 224 -5.70 11.35 -5.79
C THR A 224 -6.53 12.45 -5.15
N HIS A 225 -6.39 13.67 -5.63
CA HIS A 225 -7.17 14.82 -5.20
C HIS A 225 -8.22 15.18 -6.26
N ASN A 226 -9.50 15.10 -5.90
CA ASN A 226 -10.58 15.62 -6.72
C ASN A 226 -10.78 17.10 -6.38
N HIS A 227 -10.68 17.99 -7.37
CA HIS A 227 -10.67 19.44 -7.13
C HIS A 227 -11.99 19.92 -6.54
N GLY A 228 -11.90 20.84 -5.58
CA GLY A 228 -13.02 21.41 -4.84
C GLY A 228 -13.28 20.73 -3.49
N THR A 229 -12.79 19.49 -3.26
CA THR A 229 -12.97 18.82 -1.96
C THR A 229 -12.24 19.53 -0.83
N GLU A 230 -11.12 20.20 -1.13
CA GLU A 230 -10.30 20.95 -0.18
C GLU A 230 -11.06 22.12 0.46
N GLY A 231 -12.01 22.71 -0.27
CA GLY A 231 -12.83 23.83 0.17
C GLY A 231 -14.15 23.42 0.84
N ASP A 232 -14.54 22.14 0.76
CA ASP A 232 -15.78 21.64 1.33
C ASP A 232 -15.57 21.10 2.74
N ALA A 233 -15.93 21.91 3.74
CA ALA A 233 -15.81 21.51 5.16
C ALA A 233 -16.67 20.29 5.55
N SER A 234 -17.72 19.96 4.77
CA SER A 234 -18.61 18.83 5.05
C SER A 234 -18.20 17.54 4.35
N PHE A 235 -17.27 17.61 3.40
CA PHE A 235 -16.81 16.47 2.63
C PHE A 235 -15.73 15.68 3.38
N GLU A 236 -15.89 14.36 3.44
CA GLU A 236 -14.93 13.41 4.02
C GLU A 236 -14.95 12.12 3.21
N TYR A 237 -13.79 11.48 3.06
CA TYR A 237 -13.69 10.14 2.50
C TYR A 237 -13.87 9.10 3.61
N LYS A 238 -14.47 7.96 3.29
CA LYS A 238 -14.41 6.78 4.16
C LYS A 238 -13.01 6.17 4.07
N ASN A 239 -12.38 5.97 5.21
CA ASN A 239 -11.00 5.50 5.30
C ASN A 239 -10.87 3.97 5.29
N GLY A 240 -11.99 3.23 5.20
CA GLY A 240 -12.00 1.77 5.11
C GLY A 240 -11.98 1.06 6.46
N ASN A 241 -12.17 1.77 7.57
CA ASN A 241 -12.25 1.21 8.91
C ASN A 241 -13.59 1.45 9.61
N GLU A 242 -14.53 2.15 8.96
CA GLU A 242 -15.87 2.37 9.45
C GLU A 242 -16.71 1.09 9.43
N ALA A 243 -17.73 1.03 10.30
CA ALA A 243 -18.66 -0.08 10.35
C ALA A 243 -19.39 -0.27 9.01
N GLY A 244 -19.26 -1.44 8.40
CA GLY A 244 -19.85 -1.77 7.10
C GLY A 244 -19.03 -1.34 5.89
N GLY A 245 -17.93 -0.61 6.09
CA GLY A 245 -16.98 -0.20 5.05
C GLY A 245 -15.60 -0.84 5.20
N GLN A 246 -15.47 -1.86 6.06
CA GLN A 246 -14.16 -2.41 6.40
C GLN A 246 -13.51 -3.11 5.22
N GLY A 247 -12.32 -2.65 4.85
CA GLY A 247 -11.55 -3.20 3.74
C GLY A 247 -10.08 -2.85 3.86
N PHE A 248 -9.67 -1.78 3.18
CA PHE A 248 -8.38 -1.14 3.42
C PHE A 248 -8.18 -0.84 4.90
N GLY A 249 -7.07 -1.27 5.47
CA GLY A 249 -6.78 -1.10 6.88
C GLY A 249 -5.95 0.15 7.16
N HIS A 250 -4.75 0.16 6.63
CA HIS A 250 -3.73 1.19 6.90
C HIS A 250 -2.57 1.10 5.90
N VAL A 251 -1.75 2.14 5.87
CA VAL A 251 -0.36 2.10 5.36
C VAL A 251 0.58 1.98 6.57
N GLY A 252 1.59 1.12 6.49
CA GLY A 252 2.56 0.90 7.57
C GLY A 252 3.93 1.47 7.22
N PHE A 253 4.61 2.05 8.20
CA PHE A 253 5.95 2.61 8.08
C PHE A 253 6.88 1.96 9.11
N LEU A 254 7.98 1.37 8.61
CA LEU A 254 9.09 0.97 9.45
C LEU A 254 9.97 2.18 9.74
N VAL A 255 10.08 2.55 11.01
CA VAL A 255 10.92 3.66 11.49
C VAL A 255 12.02 3.14 12.41
N ASP A 256 13.12 3.87 12.54
CA ASP A 256 14.21 3.41 13.42
C ASP A 256 13.89 3.65 14.91
N ASP A 257 13.09 4.68 15.19
CA ASP A 257 12.64 5.04 16.53
C ASP A 257 11.18 5.51 16.49
N VAL A 258 10.30 4.74 17.15
CA VAL A 258 8.85 4.99 17.15
C VAL A 258 8.51 6.22 17.99
N ASP A 259 9.15 6.40 19.15
CA ASP A 259 8.84 7.53 20.04
C ASP A 259 9.25 8.84 19.37
N LEU A 260 10.41 8.90 18.72
CA LEU A 260 10.85 10.08 17.96
C LEU A 260 9.93 10.40 16.77
N ALA A 261 9.48 9.38 16.02
CA ALA A 261 8.55 9.58 14.92
C ALA A 261 7.20 10.14 15.41
N VAL A 262 6.68 9.58 16.52
CA VAL A 262 5.43 10.03 17.14
C VAL A 262 5.53 11.45 17.69
N ASP A 263 6.64 11.78 18.37
CA ASP A 263 6.87 13.14 18.89
C ASP A 263 6.96 14.17 17.77
N ASP A 264 7.57 13.84 16.63
CA ASP A 264 7.61 14.72 15.46
C ASP A 264 6.21 14.97 14.89
N LEU A 265 5.40 13.92 14.73
CA LEU A 265 4.02 14.03 14.25
C LEU A 265 3.17 14.89 15.19
N LYS A 266 3.28 14.69 16.50
CA LYS A 266 2.55 15.47 17.51
C LYS A 266 2.96 16.93 17.52
N ARG A 267 4.26 17.21 17.40
CA ARG A 267 4.77 18.59 17.30
C ARG A 267 4.22 19.32 16.07
N LYS A 268 3.95 18.59 14.98
CA LYS A 268 3.32 19.10 13.76
C LYS A 268 1.78 19.17 13.84
N GLY A 269 1.19 18.69 14.94
CA GLY A 269 -0.25 18.79 15.21
C GLY A 269 -1.09 17.62 14.68
N TYR A 270 -0.46 16.52 14.26
CA TYR A 270 -1.19 15.33 13.81
C TYR A 270 -1.77 14.52 14.97
N ILE A 271 -2.84 13.79 14.68
CA ILE A 271 -3.63 13.08 15.69
C ILE A 271 -3.13 11.64 15.81
N MET A 272 -2.79 11.23 17.03
CA MET A 272 -2.49 9.84 17.33
C MET A 272 -3.80 9.07 17.58
N LYS A 273 -3.97 7.95 16.88
CA LYS A 273 -5.01 6.96 17.14
C LYS A 273 -4.64 6.06 18.32
N LYS A 274 -3.36 5.73 18.44
CA LYS A 274 -2.78 4.89 19.49
C LYS A 274 -1.33 5.30 19.73
N GLU A 275 -0.96 5.52 20.98
CA GLU A 275 0.41 5.80 21.39
C GLU A 275 1.24 4.49 21.56
N PRO A 276 2.59 4.55 21.48
CA PRO A 276 3.46 3.37 21.65
C PRO A 276 3.22 2.63 22.96
N GLY A 277 2.93 3.39 24.02
CA GLY A 277 2.66 2.87 25.37
C GLY A 277 1.22 2.41 25.61
N GLU A 278 0.31 2.49 24.64
CA GLU A 278 -1.12 2.16 24.82
C GLU A 278 -1.48 0.74 24.36
N GLY A 279 -2.62 0.21 24.84
CA GLY A 279 -3.13 -1.11 24.45
C GLY A 279 -2.32 -2.29 24.98
N THR A 280 -2.61 -3.49 24.48
CA THR A 280 -1.86 -4.72 24.81
C THR A 280 -0.58 -4.84 23.98
N MET A 281 -0.63 -4.45 22.71
CA MET A 281 0.53 -4.38 21.81
C MET A 281 1.32 -3.08 22.07
N LYS A 282 2.46 -3.19 22.74
CA LYS A 282 3.34 -2.06 23.05
C LYS A 282 4.36 -1.82 21.93
N GLY A 283 4.86 -0.59 21.84
CA GLY A 283 5.99 -0.16 21.01
C GLY A 283 5.74 -0.08 19.50
N LEU A 284 4.46 -0.12 19.11
CA LEU A 284 3.96 0.42 17.85
C LEU A 284 2.94 1.51 18.13
N ALA A 285 2.79 2.45 17.20
CA ALA A 285 1.80 3.51 17.25
C ALA A 285 0.91 3.50 16.00
N PHE A 286 -0.24 4.17 16.12
CA PHE A 286 -1.04 4.53 14.96
C PHE A 286 -1.32 6.02 14.98
N ALA A 287 -1.09 6.69 13.85
CA ALA A 287 -1.56 8.04 13.59
C ALA A 287 -2.78 8.01 12.66
N PHE A 288 -3.54 9.10 12.66
CA PHE A 288 -4.43 9.43 11.56
C PHE A 288 -3.74 10.43 10.64
N ASP A 289 -3.77 10.16 9.34
CA ASP A 289 -3.46 11.20 8.36
C ASP A 289 -4.59 12.27 8.33
N PRO A 290 -4.43 13.37 7.58
CA PRO A 290 -5.43 14.45 7.55
C PRO A 290 -6.82 14.07 7.04
N ASP A 291 -6.93 12.95 6.31
CA ASP A 291 -8.19 12.40 5.79
C ASP A 291 -8.73 11.26 6.68
N GLY A 292 -8.06 10.95 7.79
CA GLY A 292 -8.48 9.95 8.76
C GLY A 292 -8.03 8.53 8.43
N TYR A 293 -7.18 8.32 7.42
CA TYR A 293 -6.58 7.01 7.19
C TYR A 293 -5.67 6.63 8.36
N ALA A 294 -5.78 5.38 8.79
CA ALA A 294 -4.88 4.86 9.81
C ALA A 294 -3.48 4.64 9.19
N VAL A 295 -2.46 5.09 9.92
CA VAL A 295 -1.06 4.93 9.54
C VAL A 295 -0.33 4.26 10.68
N GLU A 296 0.17 3.05 10.44
CA GLU A 296 0.90 2.27 11.43
C GLU A 296 2.37 2.69 11.44
N ILE A 297 2.91 2.92 12.63
CA ILE A 297 4.30 3.30 12.85
C ILE A 297 4.91 2.21 13.74
N ILE A 298 5.83 1.46 13.15
CA ILE A 298 6.44 0.30 13.79
C ILE A 298 7.96 0.40 13.68
N LYS A 299 8.66 -0.03 14.73
CA LYS A 299 10.11 0.00 14.72
C LYS A 299 10.65 -1.07 13.77
N ARG A 300 11.63 -0.67 12.97
CA ARG A 300 12.42 -1.55 12.12
C ARG A 300 13.06 -2.66 12.94
N GLY A 301 13.09 -3.86 12.37
CA GLY A 301 13.50 -5.09 13.04
C GLY A 301 12.36 -5.78 13.78
N GLY A 302 11.31 -5.05 14.19
CA GLY A 302 10.11 -5.65 14.78
C GLY A 302 10.31 -6.13 16.22
N TYR A 303 11.33 -5.64 16.93
CA TYR A 303 11.63 -5.96 18.32
C TYR A 303 11.81 -4.70 19.17
N ASP A 304 11.34 -4.75 20.41
CA ASP A 304 11.62 -3.73 21.42
C ASP A 304 13.09 -3.72 21.83
N ASP A 305 13.49 -2.72 22.64
CA ASP A 305 14.87 -2.57 23.11
C ASP A 305 15.35 -3.72 24.00
N LYS A 306 14.44 -4.59 24.45
CA LYS A 306 14.73 -5.78 25.25
C LYS A 306 14.81 -7.05 24.39
N GLY A 307 14.57 -6.94 23.08
CA GLY A 307 14.56 -8.07 22.16
C GLY A 307 13.24 -8.83 22.13
N THR A 308 12.15 -8.25 22.63
CA THR A 308 10.80 -8.82 22.55
C THR A 308 10.14 -8.39 21.23
N PRO A 309 9.59 -9.30 20.41
CA PRO A 309 8.91 -8.93 19.17
C PRO A 309 7.69 -8.03 19.41
N TYR A 310 7.46 -7.01 18.57
CA TYR A 310 6.28 -6.13 18.67
C TYR A 310 4.98 -6.83 18.27
N TYR A 311 5.08 -7.80 17.37
CA TYR A 311 4.04 -8.80 17.18
C TYR A 311 4.41 -10.02 18.03
N PHE A 312 3.85 -10.03 19.24
CA PHE A 312 3.66 -11.16 20.17
C PHE A 312 4.84 -11.58 21.06
N GLU A 313 4.62 -11.48 22.38
CA GLU A 313 5.00 -12.55 23.31
C GLU A 313 4.04 -13.72 23.08
N LYS A 314 4.56 -14.95 22.96
CA LYS A 314 3.75 -16.19 22.96
C LYS A 314 3.19 -16.46 24.36
#